data_AF-A0A3D0MR19-F1
#
_entry.id   AF-A0A3D0MR19-F1
#
_cell.length_a   1.000
_cell.length_b   1.000
_cell.length_c   1.000
_cell.angle_alpha   90.00
_cell.angle_beta   90.00
_cell.angle_gamma   90.00
#
_symmetry.space_group_name_H-M   'P 1'
#
loop_
_entity.id
_entity.type
_entity.pdbx_description
1 polymer ?
#
loop_
_entity_poly.entity_id
_entity_poly.type
_entity_poly.pdbx_seq_one_letter_code
_entity_poly.pdbx_strand_id
1 'polypeptide(L)'
;MEEYDEAVVILRELMAESPHDVSLRLSLAELLIEISKNIPEEAVALKEVIEISEGINNETALHSALLLYRGKALRKLGYFSAARDVLTAALRRKKDRPTDLLSTIRYERACVYEELGQKKRAKDEIEIATAEKGALV
;
A
#
# COMPACT_ATOMS: atom_id res chain seq x y z
N MET A 1 3.49 -7.00 21.60
CA MET A 1 3.21 -8.07 20.62
C MET A 1 1.78 -8.53 20.83
N GLU A 2 1.41 -8.90 22.07
CA GLU A 2 0.04 -9.28 22.46
C GLU A 2 -1.07 -8.29 22.03
N GLU A 3 -0.92 -6.98 22.28
CA GLU A 3 -1.96 -5.98 21.89
C GLU A 3 -2.17 -5.88 20.37
N TYR A 4 -1.11 -6.10 19.58
CA TYR A 4 -1.18 -6.06 18.12
C TYR A 4 -1.86 -7.31 17.56
N ASP A 5 -1.63 -8.46 18.18
CA ASP A 5 -2.28 -9.72 17.80
C ASP A 5 -3.78 -9.67 18.10
N GLU A 6 -4.18 -9.11 19.25
CA GLU A 6 -5.59 -8.87 19.59
C GLU A 6 -6.27 -7.92 18.61
N ALA A 7 -5.60 -6.82 18.23
CA ALA A 7 -6.14 -5.87 17.26
C ALA A 7 -6.37 -6.51 15.88
N VAL A 8 -5.47 -7.39 15.43
CA VAL A 8 -5.64 -8.13 14.17
C VAL A 8 -6.86 -9.06 14.25
N VAL A 9 -7.05 -9.76 15.38
CA VAL A 9 -8.21 -10.65 15.57
C VAL A 9 -9.51 -9.84 15.50
N ILE A 10 -9.60 -8.73 16.23
CA ILE A 10 -10.79 -7.86 16.22
C ILE A 10 -11.06 -7.33 14.81
N LEU A 11 -10.04 -6.87 14.09
CA LEU A 11 -10.20 -6.37 12.72
C LEU A 11 -10.68 -7.46 11.75
N ARG A 12 -10.21 -8.70 11.89
CA ARG A 12 -10.68 -9.83 11.09
C ARG A 12 -12.14 -10.18 11.38
N GLU A 13 -12.55 -10.15 12.65
CA GLU A 13 -13.94 -10.38 13.05
C GLU A 13 -14.85 -9.29 12.46
N LEU A 14 -14.49 -8.01 12.62
CA LEU A 14 -15.25 -6.90 12.02
C LEU A 14 -15.31 -6.98 10.49
N MET A 15 -14.22 -7.42 9.85
CA MET A 15 -14.20 -7.62 8.40
C MET A 15 -15.09 -8.78 7.95
N ALA A 16 -15.28 -9.82 8.77
CA ALA A 16 -16.22 -10.88 8.44
C ALA A 16 -17.67 -10.37 8.42
N GLU A 17 -18.01 -9.40 9.27
CA GLU A 17 -19.33 -8.77 9.30
C GLU A 17 -19.51 -7.71 8.22
N SER A 18 -18.44 -6.97 7.88
CA SER A 18 -18.46 -5.86 6.91
C SER A 18 -17.34 -5.97 5.87
N PRO A 19 -17.38 -7.00 4.99
CA PRO A 19 -16.26 -7.34 4.13
C PRO A 19 -15.95 -6.27 3.08
N HIS A 20 -16.86 -5.35 2.78
CA HIS A 20 -16.67 -4.30 1.78
C HIS A 20 -16.25 -2.94 2.39
N ASP A 21 -16.10 -2.85 3.71
CA ASP A 21 -15.63 -1.63 4.35
C ASP A 21 -14.14 -1.40 4.06
N VAL A 22 -13.86 -0.37 3.27
CA VAL A 22 -12.49 -0.03 2.84
C VAL A 22 -11.65 0.51 4.00
N SER A 23 -12.27 1.14 5.00
CA SER A 23 -11.57 1.59 6.20
C SER A 23 -11.05 0.40 6.99
N LEU A 24 -11.88 -0.63 7.22
CA LEU A 24 -11.46 -1.84 7.92
C LEU A 24 -10.36 -2.59 7.17
N ARG A 25 -10.51 -2.75 5.85
CA ARG A 25 -9.48 -3.36 4.98
C ARG A 25 -8.16 -2.60 5.04
N LEU A 26 -8.21 -1.27 5.02
CA LEU A 26 -7.03 -0.43 5.12
C LEU A 26 -6.33 -0.60 6.47
N SER A 27 -7.09 -0.53 7.57
CA SER A 27 -6.55 -0.72 8.92
C SER A 27 -5.89 -2.09 9.09
N LEU A 28 -6.53 -3.16 8.60
CA LEU A 28 -5.94 -4.49 8.64
C LEU A 28 -4.67 -4.59 7.76
N ALA A 29 -4.69 -4.03 6.55
CA ALA A 29 -3.54 -4.04 5.65
C ALA A 29 -2.30 -3.35 6.24
N GLU A 30 -2.50 -2.19 6.86
CA GLU A 30 -1.46 -1.43 7.54
C GLU A 30 -0.88 -2.22 8.70
N LEU A 31 -1.76 -2.76 9.56
CA LEU A 31 -1.35 -3.51 10.74
C LEU A 31 -0.56 -4.77 10.37
N LEU A 32 -1.05 -5.56 9.41
CA LEU A 32 -0.37 -6.76 8.92
C LEU A 32 1.03 -6.45 8.41
N ILE A 33 1.21 -5.38 7.63
CA ILE A 33 2.54 -4.99 7.14
C ILE A 33 3.46 -4.49 8.26
N GLU A 34 2.94 -3.84 9.30
CA GLU A 34 3.75 -3.33 10.40
C GLU A 34 4.25 -4.46 11.29
N ILE A 35 3.36 -5.36 11.70
CA ILE A 35 3.66 -6.42 12.67
C ILE A 35 4.42 -7.58 12.04
N SER A 36 4.24 -7.83 10.74
CA SER A 36 4.85 -8.96 10.07
C SER A 36 6.30 -8.72 9.66
N LYS A 37 6.90 -7.58 10.00
CA LYS A 37 8.29 -7.27 9.62
C LYS A 37 9.25 -8.21 10.32
N ASN A 38 10.11 -8.88 9.53
CA ASN A 38 11.20 -9.71 10.03
C ASN A 38 10.76 -10.92 10.89
N ILE A 39 9.52 -11.39 10.72
CA ILE A 39 9.06 -12.65 11.32
C ILE A 39 8.89 -13.73 10.23
N PRO A 40 8.99 -15.03 10.56
CA PRO A 40 8.86 -16.12 9.58
C PRO A 40 7.56 -16.08 8.77
N GLU A 41 6.49 -15.57 9.35
CA GLU A 41 5.15 -15.50 8.78
C GLU A 41 4.91 -14.25 7.91
N GLU A 42 5.93 -13.41 7.64
CA GLU A 42 5.81 -12.20 6.82
C GLU A 42 5.09 -12.49 5.49
N ALA A 43 5.50 -13.55 4.80
CA ALA A 43 4.91 -13.91 3.51
C ALA A 43 3.40 -14.25 3.60
N VAL A 44 2.91 -14.73 4.74
CA VAL A 44 1.48 -15.02 4.96
C VAL A 44 0.71 -13.72 5.12
N ALA A 45 1.18 -12.83 5.98
CA ALA A 45 0.56 -11.52 6.19
C ALA A 45 0.51 -10.68 4.91
N LEU A 46 1.60 -10.67 4.12
CA LEU A 46 1.64 -9.94 2.85
C LEU A 46 0.66 -10.51 1.81
N LYS A 47 0.43 -11.82 1.79
CA LYS A 47 -0.59 -12.44 0.92
C LYS A 47 -2.00 -12.05 1.35
N GLU A 48 -2.27 -12.01 2.64
CA GLU A 48 -3.55 -11.53 3.18
C GLU A 48 -3.81 -10.06 2.79
N VAL A 49 -2.79 -9.19 2.85
CA VAL A 49 -2.91 -7.81 2.35
C VAL A 49 -3.31 -7.76 0.88
N ILE A 50 -2.79 -8.67 0.05
CA ILE A 50 -3.17 -8.75 -1.37
C ILE A 50 -4.64 -9.18 -1.51
N GLU A 51 -5.08 -10.18 -0.75
CA GLU A 51 -6.44 -10.71 -0.78
C GLU A 51 -7.49 -9.65 -0.37
N ILE A 52 -7.29 -8.99 0.77
CA ILE A 52 -8.25 -7.99 1.28
C ILE A 52 -8.34 -6.73 0.39
N SER A 53 -7.34 -6.51 -0.47
CA SER A 53 -7.29 -5.40 -1.43
C SER A 53 -7.71 -5.78 -2.85
N GLU A 54 -8.23 -6.99 -3.06
CA GLU A 54 -8.80 -7.40 -4.35
C GLU A 54 -10.11 -6.67 -4.67
N GLY A 55 -10.35 -6.46 -5.98
CA GLY A 55 -11.54 -5.77 -6.50
C GLY A 55 -11.59 -4.26 -6.25
N ILE A 56 -10.59 -3.68 -5.57
CA ILE A 56 -10.58 -2.26 -5.21
C ILE A 56 -10.29 -1.35 -6.41
N ASN A 57 -11.18 -0.39 -6.63
CA ASN A 57 -10.99 0.72 -7.56
C ASN A 57 -10.51 1.98 -6.84
N ASN A 58 -9.73 2.82 -7.52
CA ASN A 58 -9.21 4.06 -6.95
C ASN A 58 -10.28 5.17 -6.89
N GLU A 59 -11.21 5.08 -5.94
CA GLU A 59 -12.38 5.97 -5.86
C GLU A 59 -12.22 7.10 -4.84
N THR A 60 -11.65 6.80 -3.67
CA THR A 60 -11.41 7.75 -2.56
C THR A 60 -9.94 7.70 -2.11
N ALA A 61 -9.54 8.57 -1.18
CA ALA A 61 -8.20 8.53 -0.59
C ALA A 61 -7.92 7.21 0.14
N LEU A 62 -8.92 6.63 0.83
CA LEU A 62 -8.78 5.32 1.50
C LEU A 62 -8.49 4.20 0.50
N HIS A 63 -9.15 4.21 -0.66
CA HIS A 63 -8.85 3.25 -1.72
C HIS A 63 -7.42 3.42 -2.26
N SER A 64 -6.96 4.67 -2.45
CA SER A 64 -5.57 4.95 -2.87
C SER A 64 -4.56 4.42 -1.83
N ALA A 65 -4.86 4.58 -0.54
CA ALA A 65 -4.03 4.05 0.55
C ALA A 65 -4.05 2.52 0.61
N LEU A 66 -5.18 1.87 0.39
CA LEU A 66 -5.24 0.40 0.34
C LEU A 66 -4.45 -0.15 -0.86
N LEU A 67 -4.52 0.51 -2.02
CA LEU A 67 -3.68 0.17 -3.17
C LEU A 67 -2.18 0.39 -2.91
N LEU A 68 -1.80 1.39 -2.10
CA LEU A 68 -0.41 1.56 -1.64
C LEU A 68 0.07 0.32 -0.88
N TYR A 69 -0.71 -0.16 0.10
CA TYR A 69 -0.34 -1.33 0.89
C TYR A 69 -0.31 -2.62 0.05
N ARG A 70 -1.24 -2.78 -0.91
CA ARG A 70 -1.16 -3.85 -1.92
C ARG A 70 0.14 -3.80 -2.73
N GLY A 71 0.54 -2.60 -3.17
CA GLY A 71 1.79 -2.39 -3.90
C GLY A 71 3.02 -2.75 -3.07
N LYS A 72 3.06 -2.34 -1.79
CA LYS A 72 4.09 -2.72 -0.81
C LYS A 72 4.21 -4.23 -0.65
N ALA A 73 3.07 -4.91 -0.46
CA ALA A 73 3.03 -6.35 -0.29
C ALA A 73 3.53 -7.10 -1.53
N LEU A 74 3.06 -6.70 -2.71
CA LEU A 74 3.52 -7.26 -3.98
C LEU A 74 5.03 -7.06 -4.18
N ARG A 75 5.58 -5.87 -3.87
CA ARG A 75 7.02 -5.61 -3.98
C ARG A 75 7.81 -6.50 -3.03
N LYS A 76 7.43 -6.56 -1.75
CA LYS A 76 8.11 -7.39 -0.74
C LYS A 76 8.11 -8.88 -1.09
N LEU A 77 7.07 -9.35 -1.79
CA LEU A 77 6.98 -10.72 -2.30
C LEU A 77 7.69 -10.94 -3.66
N GLY A 78 8.31 -9.92 -4.24
CA GLY A 78 9.03 -10.03 -5.52
C GLY A 78 8.17 -9.86 -6.77
N TYR A 79 6.88 -9.58 -6.64
CA TYR A 79 5.95 -9.40 -7.76
C TYR A 79 6.01 -7.98 -8.33
N PHE A 80 7.20 -7.55 -8.77
CA PHE A 80 7.48 -6.14 -9.09
C PHE A 80 6.61 -5.56 -10.21
N SER A 81 6.30 -6.34 -11.26
CA SER A 81 5.42 -5.85 -12.34
C SER A 81 4.00 -5.59 -11.85
N ALA A 82 3.45 -6.48 -11.02
CA ALA A 82 2.13 -6.31 -10.42
C ALA A 82 2.13 -5.12 -9.43
N ALA A 83 3.18 -4.97 -8.62
CA ALA A 83 3.35 -3.84 -7.72
C ALA A 83 3.32 -2.50 -8.49
N ARG A 84 4.07 -2.40 -9.60
CA ARG A 84 4.08 -1.22 -10.48
C ARG A 84 2.69 -0.88 -10.99
N ASP A 85 1.94 -1.89 -11.45
CA ASP A 85 0.63 -1.69 -12.08
C ASP A 85 -0.40 -1.20 -11.05
N VAL A 86 -0.40 -1.79 -9.85
CA VAL A 86 -1.25 -1.37 -8.72
C VAL A 86 -0.92 0.05 -8.28
N LEU A 87 0.36 0.39 -8.09
CA LEU A 87 0.77 1.74 -7.68
C LEU A 87 0.49 2.78 -8.77
N THR A 88 0.54 2.37 -10.04
CA THR A 88 0.13 3.22 -11.17
C THR A 88 -1.37 3.48 -11.15
N ALA A 89 -2.19 2.47 -10.86
CA ALA A 89 -3.63 2.66 -10.67
C ALA A 89 -3.95 3.59 -9.48
N ALA A 90 -3.21 3.46 -8.38
CA ALA A 90 -3.33 4.34 -7.21
C ALA A 90 -3.03 5.82 -7.52
N LEU A 91 -2.16 6.10 -8.51
CA LEU A 91 -1.81 7.47 -8.94
C LEU A 91 -2.68 8.03 -10.07
N ARG A 92 -3.64 7.27 -10.62
CA ARG A 92 -4.54 7.75 -11.69
C ARG A 92 -5.46 8.89 -11.25
N ARG A 93 -5.88 8.92 -9.99
CA ARG A 93 -6.67 10.02 -9.41
C ARG A 93 -5.85 10.77 -8.37
N LYS A 94 -5.65 12.07 -8.60
CA LYS A 94 -4.90 12.96 -7.70
C LYS A 94 -5.78 13.97 -6.96
N LYS A 95 -6.92 14.34 -7.55
CA LYS A 95 -7.86 15.31 -6.96
C LYS A 95 -8.36 14.80 -5.60
N ASP A 96 -8.37 15.64 -4.57
CA ASP A 96 -8.84 15.30 -3.21
C ASP A 96 -8.00 14.21 -2.50
N ARG A 97 -6.75 13.98 -2.91
CA ARG A 97 -5.82 13.04 -2.24
C ARG A 97 -4.81 13.85 -1.44
N PRO A 98 -4.51 13.45 -0.20
CA PRO A 98 -3.42 14.06 0.56
C PRO A 98 -2.11 14.00 -0.23
N THR A 99 -1.38 15.11 -0.26
CA THR A 99 -0.07 15.19 -0.96
C THR A 99 0.92 14.18 -0.40
N ASP A 100 0.91 13.94 0.91
CA ASP A 100 1.73 12.93 1.57
C ASP A 100 1.40 11.51 1.10
N LEU A 101 0.12 11.21 0.85
CA LEU A 101 -0.28 9.91 0.30
C LEU A 101 0.24 9.74 -1.13
N LEU A 102 0.09 10.76 -1.98
CA LEU A 102 0.60 10.74 -3.35
C LEU A 102 2.13 10.56 -3.38
N SER A 103 2.84 11.34 -2.55
CA SER A 103 4.29 11.26 -2.40
C SER A 103 4.72 9.86 -1.93
N THR A 104 4.03 9.29 -0.94
CA THR A 104 4.33 7.93 -0.44
C THR A 104 4.13 6.87 -1.52
N ILE A 105 3.07 6.96 -2.33
CA ILE A 105 2.85 6.05 -3.46
C ILE A 105 3.96 6.17 -4.51
N ARG A 106 4.46 7.38 -4.76
CA ARG A 106 5.58 7.59 -5.68
C ARG A 106 6.88 7.00 -5.16
N TYR A 107 7.20 7.20 -3.88
CA TYR A 107 8.38 6.58 -3.27
C TYR A 107 8.33 5.07 -3.39
N GLU A 108 7.19 4.45 -3.06
CA GLU A 108 7.04 3.00 -3.19
C GLU A 108 7.21 2.55 -4.65
N ARG A 109 6.65 3.30 -5.61
CA ARG A 109 6.80 2.99 -7.04
C ARG A 109 8.23 3.22 -7.55
N ALA A 110 8.97 4.16 -6.97
CA ALA A 110 10.39 4.34 -7.24
C ALA A 110 11.18 3.10 -6.83
N CYS A 111 10.95 2.57 -5.61
CA CYS A 111 11.56 1.32 -5.16
C CYS A 111 11.23 0.17 -6.12
N VAL A 112 9.98 0.05 -6.57
CA VAL A 112 9.60 -0.97 -7.57
C VAL A 112 10.38 -0.78 -8.88
N TYR A 113 10.59 0.45 -9.36
CA TYR A 113 11.38 0.69 -10.56
C TYR A 113 12.86 0.35 -10.36
N GLU A 114 13.43 0.54 -9.17
CA GLU A 114 14.79 0.10 -8.85
C GLU A 114 14.93 -1.42 -8.93
N GLU A 115 13.99 -2.18 -8.32
CA GLU A 115 13.94 -3.64 -8.39
C GLU A 115 13.77 -4.16 -9.83
N LEU A 116 13.07 -3.40 -10.68
CA LEU A 116 12.94 -3.67 -12.12
C LEU A 116 14.15 -3.23 -12.96
N GLY A 117 15.20 -2.65 -12.35
CA GLY A 117 16.38 -2.12 -13.05
C GLY A 117 16.14 -0.80 -13.81
N GLN A 118 15.00 -0.15 -13.62
CA GLN A 118 14.56 1.04 -14.35
C GLN A 118 14.99 2.34 -13.65
N LYS A 119 16.30 2.51 -13.45
CA LYS A 119 16.90 3.60 -12.64
C LYS A 119 16.42 5.01 -12.99
N LYS A 120 16.24 5.31 -14.30
CA LYS A 120 15.75 6.62 -14.74
C LYS A 120 14.34 6.90 -14.20
N ARG A 121 13.43 5.93 -14.33
CA ARG A 121 12.05 6.06 -13.85
C ARG A 121 11.99 6.15 -12.33
N ALA A 122 12.84 5.40 -11.62
CA ALA A 122 12.94 5.53 -10.17
C ALA A 122 13.32 6.96 -9.75
N LYS A 123 14.32 7.56 -10.41
CA LYS A 123 14.73 8.95 -10.18
C LYS A 123 13.60 9.93 -10.46
N ASP A 124 12.93 9.79 -11.60
CA ASP A 124 11.80 10.66 -11.98
C ASP A 124 10.67 10.61 -10.92
N GLU A 125 10.34 9.42 -10.37
CA GLU A 125 9.35 9.30 -9.29
C GLU A 125 9.78 10.04 -8.01
N ILE A 126 11.05 9.94 -7.61
CA ILE A 126 11.59 10.60 -6.41
C ILE A 126 11.54 12.13 -6.56
N GLU A 127 11.92 12.64 -7.73
CA GLU A 127 11.86 14.09 -8.02
C GLU A 127 10.43 14.61 -7.87
N ILE A 128 9.45 13.90 -8.44
CA ILE A 128 8.04 14.28 -8.32
C ILE A 128 7.53 14.14 -6.88
N ALA A 129 7.89 13.05 -6.17
CA ALA A 129 7.50 12.82 -4.78
C ALA A 129 7.99 13.94 -3.85
N THR A 130 9.21 14.43 -4.09
CA THR A 130 9.80 15.54 -3.34
C THR A 130 9.06 16.84 -3.61
N ALA A 131 8.72 17.13 -4.87
CA ALA A 131 7.93 18.31 -5.23
C ALA A 131 6.52 18.28 -4.62
N GLU A 132 5.85 17.13 -4.63
CA GLU A 132 4.51 16.97 -4.02
C GLU A 132 4.54 17.20 -2.50
N LYS A 133 5.61 16.77 -1.82
CA LYS A 133 5.79 16.98 -0.37
C LYS A 133 6.18 18.43 -0.03
N GLY A 134 6.99 19.06 -0.88
CA GLY A 134 7.44 20.45 -0.73
C GLY A 134 6.37 21.51 -1.04
N ALA A 135 5.27 21.13 -1.69
CA ALA A 135 4.13 22.02 -1.97
C ALA A 135 3.27 22.36 -0.73
N LEU A 136 3.66 21.89 0.47
CA LEU A 136 3.04 22.19 1.76
C LEU A 136 3.59 23.49 2.41
N VAL A 137 4.23 24.38 1.63
CA VAL A 137 4.79 25.67 2.10
C VAL A 137 3.98 26.84 1.57
#